data_AF-A0A7W4VIU7-F1
#
_entry.id   AF-A0A7W4VIU7-F1
#
_cell.length_a   1.000
_cell.length_b   1.000
_cell.length_c   1.000
_cell.angle_alpha   90.00
_cell.angle_beta   90.00
_cell.angle_gamma   90.00
#
_symmetry.space_group_name_H-M   'P 1'
#
loop_
_entity.id
_entity.type
_entity.pdbx_description
1 polymer ?
#
loop_
_entity_poly.entity_id
_entity_poly.type
_entity_poly.pdbx_seq_one_letter_code
_entity_poly.pdbx_strand_id
1 'polypeptide(L)'
;MDNLVRNLRVLWRAESIIADIRFQQMMKRSSLKGVAALLGAFAFLMGNLALFFALEQAWGAVWAAAMIGLANFLLALVLLVVAERSKPGREMELALEVRNTALQALETDAQAVQQQLIEFRDEVRGVREAVVGFVRHPLDAVLPNMLVPLAGAVIRGLKKPE
;
A
#
# COMPACT_ATOMS: atom_id res chain seq x y z
N MET A 1 15.26 9.75 -19.71
CA MET A 1 14.29 8.64 -19.82
C MET A 1 14.99 7.28 -19.75
N ASP A 2 16.14 7.08 -20.40
CA ASP A 2 16.87 5.79 -20.42
C ASP A 2 17.39 5.31 -19.05
N ASN A 3 17.73 6.22 -18.15
CA ASN A 3 18.23 5.87 -16.81
C ASN A 3 17.11 5.31 -15.89
N LEU A 4 15.86 5.76 -16.07
CA LEU A 4 14.71 5.26 -15.30
C LEU A 4 14.35 3.84 -15.72
N VAL A 5 14.33 3.57 -17.02
CA VAL A 5 14.05 2.23 -17.57
C VAL A 5 15.15 1.24 -17.19
N ARG A 6 16.41 1.68 -17.15
CA ARG A 6 17.54 0.85 -16.70
C ARG A 6 17.44 0.51 -15.21
N ASN A 7 17.09 1.48 -14.36
CA ASN A 7 16.91 1.24 -12.93
C ASN A 7 15.70 0.36 -12.62
N LEU A 8 14.56 0.55 -13.30
CA LEU A 8 13.40 -0.36 -13.17
C LEU A 8 13.72 -1.80 -13.57
N ARG A 9 14.49 -1.99 -14.64
CA ARG A 9 14.86 -3.33 -15.12
C ARG A 9 15.79 -4.06 -14.15
N VAL A 10 16.68 -3.32 -13.48
CA VAL A 10 17.55 -3.86 -12.43
C VAL A 10 16.74 -4.22 -11.18
N LEU A 11 15.78 -3.37 -10.78
CA LEU A 11 14.89 -3.62 -9.65
C LEU A 11 14.02 -4.87 -9.88
N TRP A 12 13.40 -4.97 -11.06
CA TRP A 12 12.49 -6.06 -11.40
C TRP A 12 13.22 -7.41 -11.51
N ARG A 13 14.49 -7.40 -11.94
CA ARG A 13 15.32 -8.61 -12.01
C ARG A 13 15.78 -9.10 -10.63
N ALA A 14 15.94 -8.19 -9.67
CA ALA A 14 16.20 -8.55 -8.28
C ALA A 14 14.94 -9.16 -7.62
N GLU A 15 13.76 -8.59 -7.87
CA GLU A 15 12.49 -9.12 -7.37
C GLU A 15 12.14 -10.50 -7.95
N SER A 16 12.41 -10.74 -9.24
CA SER A 16 12.14 -12.04 -9.86
C SER A 16 13.03 -13.17 -9.30
N ILE A 17 14.28 -12.86 -8.94
CA ILE A 17 15.22 -13.84 -8.38
C ILE A 17 14.84 -14.21 -6.93
N ILE A 18 14.30 -13.25 -6.17
CA ILE A 18 13.82 -13.48 -4.79
C ILE A 18 12.52 -14.29 -4.78
N ALA A 19 11.65 -14.10 -5.79
CA ALA A 19 10.43 -14.89 -5.94
C ALA A 19 10.73 -16.37 -6.24
N ASP A 20 11.62 -16.66 -7.20
CA ASP A 20 11.91 -18.03 -7.65
C ASP A 20 12.55 -18.91 -6.55
N ILE A 21 13.39 -18.35 -5.69
CA ILE A 21 14.04 -19.10 -4.60
C ILE A 21 13.02 -19.52 -3.53
N ARG A 22 11.98 -18.70 -3.26
CA ARG A 22 10.89 -19.04 -2.33
C ARG A 22 9.97 -20.14 -2.88
N PHE A 23 9.68 -20.14 -4.19
CA PHE A 23 8.79 -21.14 -4.79
C PHE A 23 9.35 -22.57 -4.72
N GLN A 24 10.65 -22.77 -4.93
CA GLN A 24 11.22 -24.12 -4.92
C GLN A 24 11.35 -24.72 -3.51
N GLN A 25 11.59 -23.90 -2.48
CA GLN A 25 11.62 -24.36 -1.08
C GLN A 25 10.22 -24.69 -0.55
N MET A 26 9.17 -23.97 -0.99
CA MET A 26 7.77 -24.34 -0.73
C MET A 26 7.38 -25.65 -1.42
N MET A 27 7.71 -25.81 -2.71
CA MET A 27 7.29 -26.97 -3.50
C MET A 27 7.86 -28.31 -2.98
N LYS A 28 9.14 -28.36 -2.61
CA LYS A 28 9.77 -29.62 -2.14
C LYS A 28 9.45 -29.99 -0.70
N ARG A 29 9.18 -29.01 0.19
CA ARG A 29 8.75 -29.29 1.58
C ARG A 29 7.25 -29.49 1.72
N SER A 30 6.45 -29.05 0.74
CA SER A 30 5.00 -29.19 0.77
C SER A 30 4.52 -30.57 0.33
N SER A 31 5.16 -31.22 -0.65
CA SER A 31 4.70 -32.52 -1.15
C SER A 31 4.70 -33.60 -0.06
N LEU A 32 5.77 -33.70 0.74
CA LEU A 32 5.85 -34.68 1.83
C LEU A 32 4.86 -34.37 2.95
N LYS A 33 4.63 -33.08 3.26
CA LYS A 33 3.61 -32.66 4.23
C LYS A 33 2.19 -32.93 3.74
N GLY A 34 1.93 -32.74 2.45
CA GLY A 34 0.64 -33.06 1.83
C GLY A 34 0.33 -34.55 1.89
N VAL A 35 1.30 -35.40 1.55
CA VAL A 35 1.16 -36.86 1.68
C VAL A 35 0.97 -37.27 3.14
N ALA A 36 1.74 -36.69 4.08
CA ALA A 36 1.57 -36.96 5.50
C ALA A 36 0.20 -36.52 6.03
N ALA A 37 -0.31 -35.36 5.59
CA ALA A 37 -1.65 -34.89 5.94
C ALA A 37 -2.74 -35.82 5.39
N LEU A 38 -2.61 -36.29 4.15
CA LEU A 38 -3.55 -37.23 3.55
C LEU A 38 -3.56 -38.57 4.30
N LEU A 39 -2.38 -39.13 4.58
CA LEU A 39 -2.26 -40.35 5.37
C LEU A 39 -2.80 -40.17 6.79
N GLY A 40 -2.54 -39.02 7.42
CA GLY A 40 -3.10 -38.66 8.72
C GLY A 40 -4.63 -38.61 8.72
N ALA A 41 -5.23 -38.01 7.69
CA ALA A 41 -6.68 -37.97 7.53
C ALA A 41 -7.28 -39.37 7.35
N PHE A 42 -6.64 -40.22 6.53
CA PHE A 42 -7.05 -41.61 6.36
C PHE A 42 -6.93 -42.42 7.65
N ALA A 43 -5.81 -42.29 8.37
CA ALA A 43 -5.59 -42.96 9.64
C ALA A 43 -6.62 -42.51 10.68
N PHE A 44 -6.93 -41.21 10.73
CA PHE A 44 -7.96 -40.67 11.61
C PHE A 44 -9.35 -41.21 11.29
N LEU A 45 -9.72 -41.28 10.01
CA LEU A 45 -11.00 -41.84 9.57
C LEU A 45 -11.11 -43.33 9.93
N MET A 46 -10.09 -44.12 9.59
CA MET A 46 -10.08 -45.56 9.88
C MET A 46 -10.03 -45.84 11.39
N GLY A 47 -9.31 -45.02 12.17
CA GLY A 47 -9.31 -45.10 13.62
C GLY A 47 -10.70 -44.87 14.22
N ASN A 48 -11.45 -43.90 13.70
CA ASN A 48 -12.83 -43.65 14.12
C ASN A 48 -13.75 -44.83 13.82
N LEU A 49 -13.65 -45.43 12.63
CA LEU A 49 -14.42 -46.62 12.28
C LEU A 49 -14.07 -47.80 13.18
N ALA A 50 -12.78 -48.02 13.45
CA ALA A 50 -12.33 -49.08 14.34
C ALA A 50 -12.86 -48.88 15.77
N LEU A 51 -12.77 -47.66 16.31
CA LEU A 51 -13.33 -47.33 17.62
C LEU A 51 -14.85 -47.49 17.65
N PHE A 52 -15.54 -47.06 16.59
CA PHE A 52 -16.98 -47.21 16.47
C PHE A 52 -17.40 -48.68 16.52
N PHE A 53 -16.80 -49.54 15.69
CA PHE A 53 -17.12 -50.97 15.69
C PHE A 53 -16.77 -51.64 17.03
N ALA A 54 -15.67 -51.24 17.67
CA ALA A 54 -15.30 -51.73 18.99
C ALA A 54 -16.31 -51.34 20.07
N LEU A 55 -16.80 -50.09 20.06
CA LEU A 55 -17.82 -49.62 21.00
C LEU A 55 -19.20 -50.17 20.69
N GLU A 56 -19.54 -50.32 19.42
CA GLU A 56 -20.82 -50.87 18.96
C GLU A 56 -21.05 -52.26 19.55
N GLN A 57 -20.00 -53.10 19.59
CA GLN A 57 -20.08 -54.43 20.17
C GLN A 57 -20.45 -54.43 21.67
N ALA A 58 -20.10 -53.37 22.41
CA ALA A 58 -20.37 -53.27 23.84
C ALA A 58 -21.69 -52.57 24.16
N TRP A 59 -21.94 -51.39 23.56
CA TRP A 59 -23.00 -50.47 23.97
C TRP A 59 -24.07 -50.22 22.88
N GLY A 60 -23.91 -50.85 21.71
CA GLY A 60 -24.80 -50.71 20.56
C GLY A 60 -24.51 -49.47 19.71
N ALA A 61 -25.00 -49.49 18.48
CA ALA A 61 -24.66 -48.52 17.44
C ALA A 61 -24.99 -47.05 17.80
N VAL A 62 -26.11 -46.82 18.48
CA VAL A 62 -26.58 -45.46 18.82
C VAL A 62 -25.65 -44.79 19.83
N TRP A 63 -25.33 -45.49 20.93
CA TRP A 63 -24.44 -44.96 21.97
C TRP A 63 -22.99 -44.87 21.48
N ALA A 64 -22.54 -45.81 20.65
CA ALA A 64 -21.24 -45.74 20.01
C ALA A 64 -21.11 -44.49 19.13
N ALA A 65 -22.08 -44.24 18.25
CA ALA A 65 -22.08 -43.07 17.38
C ALA A 65 -22.08 -41.76 18.19
N ALA A 66 -22.90 -41.69 19.25
CA ALA A 66 -22.98 -40.51 20.10
C ALA A 66 -21.66 -40.21 20.82
N MET A 67 -21.01 -41.22 21.41
CA MET A 67 -19.73 -41.05 22.11
C MET A 67 -18.59 -40.68 21.17
N ILE A 68 -18.50 -41.35 20.02
CA ILE A 68 -17.47 -41.05 19.01
C ILE A 68 -17.69 -39.64 18.42
N GLY A 69 -18.94 -39.27 18.12
CA GLY A 69 -19.28 -37.92 17.66
C GLY A 69 -18.89 -36.85 18.67
N LEU A 70 -19.22 -37.06 19.95
CA LEU A 70 -18.89 -36.13 21.03
C LEU A 70 -17.37 -36.02 21.24
N ALA A 71 -16.63 -37.13 21.17
CA ALA A 71 -15.17 -37.11 21.26
C ALA A 71 -14.53 -36.32 20.10
N ASN A 72 -15.01 -36.52 18.87
CA ASN A 72 -14.53 -35.75 17.71
C ASN A 72 -14.86 -34.26 17.80
N PHE A 73 -16.05 -33.93 18.31
CA PHE A 73 -16.45 -32.54 18.53
C PHE A 73 -15.53 -31.86 19.56
N LEU A 74 -15.24 -32.51 20.67
CA LEU A 74 -14.28 -32.01 21.66
C LEU A 74 -12.89 -31.85 21.08
N LEU A 75 -12.42 -32.82 20.29
CA LEU A 75 -11.13 -32.73 19.60
C LEU A 75 -11.09 -31.53 18.64
N ALA A 76 -12.16 -31.29 17.87
CA ALA A 76 -12.28 -30.15 16.98
C ALA A 76 -12.23 -28.82 17.75
N LEU A 77 -12.92 -28.73 18.89
CA LEU A 77 -12.87 -27.54 19.76
C LEU A 77 -11.46 -27.25 20.28
N VAL A 78 -10.75 -28.30 20.73
CA VAL A 78 -9.36 -28.18 21.17
C VAL A 78 -8.46 -27.72 20.01
N LEU A 79 -8.60 -28.32 18.83
CA LEU A 79 -7.83 -27.92 17.65
C LEU A 79 -8.11 -26.47 17.23
N LEU A 80 -9.36 -26.01 17.34
CA LEU A 80 -9.74 -24.63 17.05
C LEU A 80 -9.08 -23.66 18.03
N VAL A 81 -9.12 -23.94 19.33
CA VAL A 81 -8.44 -23.12 20.35
C VAL A 81 -6.93 -23.10 20.13
N VAL A 82 -6.32 -24.23 19.74
CA VAL A 82 -4.90 -24.30 19.43
C VAL A 82 -4.57 -23.54 18.14
N ALA A 83 -5.42 -23.62 17.12
CA ALA A 83 -5.26 -22.89 15.87
C ALA A 83 -5.36 -21.37 16.09
N GLU A 84 -6.31 -20.91 16.89
CA GLU A 84 -6.44 -19.50 17.27
C GLU A 84 -5.22 -18.98 18.05
N ARG A 85 -4.61 -19.84 18.89
CA ARG A 85 -3.38 -19.50 19.62
C ARG A 85 -2.12 -19.59 18.76
N SER A 86 -2.18 -20.23 17.60
CA SER A 86 -1.05 -20.39 16.69
C SER A 86 -0.91 -19.13 15.84
N LYS A 87 0.04 -18.26 16.21
CA LYS A 87 0.32 -17.01 15.47
C LYS A 87 0.63 -17.31 13.99
N PRO A 88 0.15 -16.46 13.06
CA PRO A 88 0.39 -16.65 11.64
C PRO A 88 1.90 -16.68 11.37
N GLY A 89 2.35 -17.69 10.64
CA GLY A 89 3.77 -18.05 10.53
C GLY A 89 4.67 -16.93 9.99
N ARG A 90 5.98 -17.16 10.09
CA ARG A 90 7.07 -16.24 9.69
C ARG A 90 6.92 -15.62 8.28
N GLU A 91 6.11 -16.23 7.42
CA GLU A 91 5.75 -15.73 6.09
C GLU A 91 4.75 -14.57 6.13
N MET A 92 3.78 -14.59 7.05
CA MET A 92 2.87 -13.46 7.31
C MET A 92 3.63 -12.29 7.95
N GLU A 93 4.58 -12.58 8.83
CA GLU A 93 5.43 -11.57 9.47
C GLU A 93 6.27 -10.82 8.41
N LEU A 94 6.86 -11.54 7.46
CA LEU A 94 7.55 -10.95 6.31
C LEU A 94 6.61 -10.18 5.37
N ALA A 95 5.39 -10.66 5.15
CA ALA A 95 4.40 -9.94 4.34
C ALA A 95 3.95 -8.63 5.03
N LEU A 96 3.81 -8.63 6.35
CA LEU A 96 3.49 -7.45 7.14
C LEU A 96 4.65 -6.44 7.15
N GLU A 97 5.90 -6.91 7.23
CA GLU A 97 7.09 -6.06 7.18
C GLU A 97 7.23 -5.36 5.81
N VAL A 98 7.02 -6.10 4.71
CA VAL A 98 7.01 -5.52 3.35
C VAL A 98 5.87 -4.51 3.19
N ARG A 99 4.67 -4.82 3.68
CA ARG A 99 3.54 -3.88 3.67
C ARG A 99 3.83 -2.62 4.48
N ASN A 100 4.41 -2.73 5.67
CA ASN A 100 4.74 -1.60 6.51
C ASN A 100 5.84 -0.72 5.89
N THR A 101 6.82 -1.34 5.23
CA THR A 101 7.88 -0.63 4.49
C THR A 101 7.29 0.14 3.30
N ALA A 102 6.35 -0.46 2.57
CA ALA A 102 5.64 0.20 1.49
C ALA A 102 4.77 1.37 1.98
N LEU A 103 4.13 1.24 3.15
CA LEU A 103 3.36 2.33 3.76
C LEU A 103 4.25 3.50 4.21
N GLN A 104 5.42 3.23 4.79
CA GLN A 104 6.38 4.29 5.15
C GLN A 104 6.92 5.04 3.92
N ALA A 105 7.18 4.32 2.82
CA ALA A 105 7.56 4.96 1.57
C ALA A 105 6.45 5.88 1.05
N LEU A 106 5.19 5.42 1.12
CA LEU A 106 4.03 6.21 0.70
C LEU A 106 3.80 7.44 1.59
N GLU A 107 4.04 7.35 2.90
CA GLU A 107 4.01 8.51 3.80
C GLU A 107 5.08 9.55 3.46
N THR A 108 6.28 9.10 3.10
CA THR A 108 7.39 9.98 2.70
C THR A 108 7.07 10.69 1.39
N ASP A 109 6.53 9.97 0.41
CA ASP A 109 6.09 10.55 -0.87
C ASP A 109 4.91 11.51 -0.67
N ALA A 110 3.97 11.21 0.22
CA ALA A 110 2.85 12.09 0.54
C ALA A 110 3.32 13.42 1.17
N GLN A 111 4.33 13.38 2.04
CA GLN A 111 4.94 14.58 2.61
C GLN A 111 5.65 15.41 1.54
N ALA A 112 6.37 14.77 0.61
CA ALA A 112 7.01 15.48 -0.51
C ALA A 112 5.98 16.15 -1.43
N VAL A 113 4.87 15.48 -1.74
CA VAL A 113 3.76 16.05 -2.53
C VAL A 113 3.10 17.22 -1.79
N GLN A 114 2.92 17.11 -0.47
CA GLN A 114 2.37 18.20 0.33
C GLN A 114 3.26 19.45 0.32
N GLN A 115 4.59 19.29 0.38
CA GLN A 115 5.52 20.41 0.26
C GLN A 115 5.46 21.09 -1.10
N GLN A 116 5.41 20.30 -2.19
CA GLN A 116 5.27 20.84 -3.54
C GLN A 116 3.95 21.60 -3.73
N LEU A 117 2.85 21.14 -3.12
CA LEU A 117 1.57 21.83 -3.16
C LEU A 117 1.59 23.16 -2.38
N ILE A 118 2.32 23.22 -1.26
CA ILE A 118 2.48 24.47 -0.49
C ILE A 118 3.32 25.48 -1.29
N GLU A 119 4.43 25.04 -1.89
CA GLU A 119 5.29 25.87 -2.73
C GLU A 119 4.52 26.44 -3.93
N PHE A 120 3.77 25.58 -4.64
CA PHE A 120 2.94 26.01 -5.77
C PHE A 120 1.85 27.02 -5.36
N ARG A 121 1.21 26.81 -4.19
CA ARG A 121 0.22 27.75 -3.66
C ARG A 121 0.85 29.11 -3.36
N ASP A 122 2.05 29.12 -2.78
CA ASP A 122 2.75 30.34 -2.41
C ASP A 122 3.26 31.08 -3.66
N GLU A 123 3.69 30.36 -4.71
CA GLU A 123 4.03 30.94 -6.02
C GLU A 123 2.80 31.59 -6.67
N VAL A 124 1.66 30.90 -6.73
CA VAL A 124 0.40 31.46 -7.26
C VAL A 124 -0.05 32.69 -6.47
N ARG A 125 0.13 32.69 -5.16
CA ARG A 125 -0.17 33.84 -4.30
C ARG A 125 0.77 35.02 -4.58
N GLY A 126 2.06 34.77 -4.74
CA GLY A 126 3.06 35.78 -5.11
C GLY A 126 2.77 36.40 -6.48
N VAL A 127 2.38 35.59 -7.47
CA VAL A 127 1.96 36.08 -8.79
C VAL A 127 0.70 36.94 -8.67
N ARG A 128 -0.29 36.51 -7.89
CA ARG A 128 -1.50 37.31 -7.63
C ARG A 128 -1.17 38.65 -6.97
N GLU A 129 -0.26 38.67 -6.00
CA GLU A 129 0.17 39.89 -5.32
C GLU A 129 0.92 40.83 -6.26
N ALA A 130 1.80 40.32 -7.12
CA ALA A 130 2.47 41.10 -8.17
C ALA A 130 1.47 41.72 -9.17
N VAL A 131 0.45 40.94 -9.59
CA VAL A 131 -0.61 41.43 -10.48
C VAL A 131 -1.50 42.45 -9.78
N VAL A 132 -1.91 42.22 -8.53
CA VAL A 132 -2.72 43.18 -7.76
C VAL A 132 -1.94 44.46 -7.47
N GLY A 133 -0.65 44.37 -7.16
CA GLY A 133 0.24 45.53 -7.00
C GLY A 133 0.37 46.33 -8.29
N PHE A 134 0.50 45.65 -9.43
CA PHE A 134 0.54 46.28 -10.75
C PHE A 134 -0.79 46.95 -11.12
N VAL A 135 -1.94 46.36 -10.77
CA VAL A 135 -3.28 46.92 -11.01
C VAL A 135 -3.63 48.05 -10.03
N ARG A 136 -3.04 48.06 -8.82
CA ARG A 136 -3.22 49.15 -7.86
C ARG A 136 -2.30 50.36 -8.13
N HIS A 137 -1.15 50.17 -8.79
CA HIS A 137 -0.23 51.25 -9.17
C HIS A 137 0.03 51.45 -10.69
N PRO A 138 -0.94 51.31 -11.61
CA PRO A 138 -0.70 51.61 -13.02
C PRO A 138 -0.63 53.11 -13.28
N LEU A 139 -1.11 53.94 -12.34
CA LEU A 139 -1.21 55.39 -12.50
C LEU A 139 -0.04 56.16 -11.87
N ASP A 140 0.54 55.70 -10.75
CA ASP A 140 1.62 56.47 -10.08
C ASP A 140 3.01 56.29 -10.73
N ALA A 141 3.27 55.16 -11.40
CA ALA A 141 4.60 54.89 -11.97
C ALA A 141 4.86 55.54 -13.34
N VAL A 142 3.81 55.99 -14.05
CA VAL A 142 3.94 56.50 -15.43
C VAL A 142 3.58 57.98 -15.54
N LEU A 143 2.86 58.55 -14.58
CA LEU A 143 2.35 59.93 -14.68
C LEU A 143 3.36 61.08 -14.46
N PRO A 144 4.46 60.99 -13.68
CA PRO A 144 5.27 62.20 -13.46
C PRO A 144 6.24 62.56 -14.59
N ASN A 145 6.71 61.61 -15.40
CA ASN A 145 7.88 61.84 -16.28
C ASN A 145 7.60 61.94 -17.79
N MET A 146 6.35 61.77 -18.25
CA MET A 146 6.00 61.93 -19.67
C MET A 146 4.96 63.02 -19.98
N LEU A 147 4.37 63.67 -18.97
CA LEU A 147 3.44 64.79 -19.19
C LEU A 147 4.13 66.16 -19.37
N VAL A 148 5.40 66.29 -18.97
CA VAL A 148 6.17 67.54 -19.08
C VAL A 148 6.56 67.91 -20.53
N PRO A 149 7.02 66.99 -21.41
CA PRO A 149 7.46 67.39 -22.75
C PRO A 149 6.31 67.70 -23.73
N LEU A 150 5.10 67.17 -23.53
CA LEU A 150 3.98 67.38 -24.46
C LEU A 150 3.28 68.73 -24.26
N ALA A 151 3.13 69.20 -23.01
CA ALA A 151 2.56 70.51 -22.74
C ALA A 151 3.45 71.66 -23.24
N GLY A 152 4.78 71.51 -23.16
CA GLY A 152 5.74 72.49 -23.67
C GLY A 152 5.77 72.60 -25.20
N ALA A 153 5.57 71.49 -25.93
CA ALA A 153 5.59 71.48 -27.38
C ALA A 153 4.37 72.19 -28.00
N VAL A 154 3.18 72.05 -27.41
CA VAL A 154 1.95 72.71 -27.89
C VAL A 154 1.98 74.22 -27.64
N ILE A 155 2.48 74.66 -26.48
CA ILE A 155 2.59 76.09 -26.15
C ILE A 155 3.66 76.79 -27.01
N ARG A 156 4.75 76.09 -27.38
CA ARG A 156 5.79 76.64 -28.26
C ARG A 156 5.36 76.74 -29.72
N GLY A 157 4.43 75.88 -30.17
CA GLY A 157 3.85 75.92 -31.52
C GLY A 157 2.85 77.07 -31.74
N LEU A 158 2.20 77.56 -30.68
CA LEU A 158 1.20 78.62 -30.75
C LEU A 158 1.78 80.05 -30.53
N LYS A 159 3.05 80.16 -30.14
CA LYS A 159 3.71 81.46 -29.86
C LYS A 159 4.68 81.88 -30.95
N LYS A 160 4.25 81.78 -32.21
CA LYS A 160 4.95 82.41 -33.34
C LYS A 160 3.98 83.12 -34.28
N PRO A 161 3.66 84.40 -34.00
CA PRO A 161 3.39 85.39 -35.03
C PRO A 161 4.67 86.22 -35.29
N GLU A 162 4.81 86.62 -36.55
CA GLU A 162 5.91 87.37 -37.20
C GLU A 162 7.06 86.53 -37.78
#